data_AF-A0A8X7R6N0-F1
#
_entry.id   AF-A0A8X7R6N0-F1
#
_cell.length_a   1.000
_cell.length_b   1.000
_cell.length_c   1.000
_cell.angle_alpha   90.00
_cell.angle_beta   90.00
_cell.angle_gamma   90.00
#
_symmetry.space_group_name_H-M   'P 1'
#
loop_
_entity.id
_entity.type
_entity.pdbx_description
1 polymer ?
#
loop_
_entity_poly.entity_id
_entity_poly.type
_entity_poly.pdbx_seq_one_letter_code
_entity_poly.pdbx_strand_id
1 'polypeptide(L)'
;MGLPSYLKPYLLFLLLCLLNVITINSKKSLKGEAVLFGGNFPALYVIGDSLVDPGNNNHLLTLVRANFKPYGSNFEGGKATGRFSDGKTIADYIAIYYGLPLAPAYMGLSIKEKNNLSTGINYASASCGIFPDTGKQFGRCLSMNVQIDLLNKTIEKNLKKKFKTQSELSRHLGGSLFMTAIGVNDYAFTYKKNATDANEFASKLLNEFLIHLERLYNLGARNFFVNNIKPLGCYPNIIAETVPRGSCDDSLNLAIDIFNVQLRESLSHMRHKLSNTSFLYSDYFNFMLELRGPSSNQGINLLLPNRLDIGLLIENADVFAAVFPAMFRFMFQPEQKYEIVKKLQELKRICRMTGDGCSPALKRANIGIAVAAAAATDAGRGTSDIVLTKP
;
A
#
# COMPACT_ATOMS: atom_id res chain seq x y z
N MET A 1 23.10 -61.00 5.12
CA MET A 1 22.75 -61.03 3.68
C MET A 1 22.29 -59.64 3.29
N GLY A 2 23.09 -58.90 2.52
CA GLY A 2 22.77 -57.53 2.10
C GLY A 2 21.70 -57.51 1.03
N LEU A 3 20.76 -56.58 1.12
CA LEU A 3 19.73 -56.40 0.09
C LEU A 3 20.38 -56.07 -1.27
N PRO A 4 19.87 -56.62 -2.39
CA PRO A 4 20.38 -56.34 -3.73
C PRO A 4 20.35 -54.85 -4.08
N SER A 5 21.37 -54.37 -4.80
CA SER A 5 21.56 -52.95 -5.15
C SER A 5 20.40 -52.32 -5.92
N TYR A 6 19.60 -53.11 -6.63
CA TYR A 6 18.44 -52.65 -7.39
C TYR A 6 17.19 -52.40 -6.55
N LEU A 7 17.12 -52.90 -5.30
CA LEU A 7 16.00 -52.68 -4.38
C LEU A 7 16.16 -51.41 -3.52
N LYS A 8 17.36 -50.83 -3.44
CA LYS A 8 17.65 -49.58 -2.72
C LYS A 8 16.87 -48.36 -3.21
N PRO A 9 16.72 -48.10 -4.53
CA PRO A 9 15.94 -46.94 -4.99
C PRO A 9 14.43 -47.09 -4.74
N TYR A 10 13.89 -48.31 -4.76
CA TYR A 10 12.48 -48.58 -4.45
C TYR A 10 12.17 -48.41 -2.97
N LEU A 11 13.07 -48.85 -2.08
CA LEU A 11 12.92 -48.66 -0.64
C LEU A 11 13.04 -47.17 -0.26
N LEU A 12 13.93 -46.42 -0.91
CA LEU A 12 14.08 -44.97 -0.71
C LEU A 12 12.84 -44.20 -1.19
N PHE A 13 12.22 -44.62 -2.30
CA PHE A 13 10.99 -44.03 -2.80
C PHE A 13 9.79 -44.32 -1.88
N LEU A 14 9.66 -45.55 -1.37
CA LEU A 14 8.65 -45.90 -0.36
C LEU A 14 8.86 -45.16 0.97
N LEU A 15 10.11 -44.96 1.41
CA LEU A 15 10.44 -44.17 2.60
C LEU A 15 10.10 -42.69 2.41
N LEU A 16 10.34 -42.13 1.21
CA LEU A 16 9.98 -40.76 0.84
C LEU A 16 8.46 -40.56 0.70
N CYS A 17 7.72 -41.58 0.25
CA CYS A 17 6.25 -41.55 0.24
C CYS A 17 5.66 -41.64 1.66
N LEU A 18 6.26 -42.42 2.56
CA LEU A 18 5.82 -42.54 3.95
C LEU A 18 6.20 -41.30 4.81
N LEU A 19 7.32 -40.64 4.52
CA LEU A 19 7.70 -39.36 5.15
C LEU A 19 6.80 -38.19 4.73
N ASN A 20 6.09 -38.30 3.61
CA ASN A 20 5.10 -37.30 3.18
C ASN A 20 3.69 -37.52 3.74
N VAL A 21 3.47 -38.57 4.57
CA VAL A 21 2.14 -38.89 5.14
C VAL A 21 2.10 -38.77 6.68
N ILE A 22 3.21 -38.46 7.36
CA ILE A 22 3.21 -38.26 8.82
C ILE A 22 3.76 -36.88 9.18
N THR A 23 2.98 -35.84 8.91
CA THR A 23 2.89 -34.64 9.76
C THR A 23 1.54 -33.95 9.54
N ILE A 24 0.45 -34.59 9.98
CA ILE A 24 -0.79 -33.89 10.32
C ILE A 24 -1.03 -34.11 11.81
N ASN A 25 -0.46 -33.21 12.61
CA ASN A 25 -1.08 -32.59 13.79
C ASN A 25 -0.01 -31.85 14.60
N SER A 26 0.07 -30.54 14.42
CA SER A 26 0.56 -29.64 15.48
C SER A 26 -0.11 -28.29 15.36
N LYS A 27 -0.79 -27.87 16.44
CA LYS A 27 -1.35 -26.53 16.61
C LYS A 27 -0.19 -25.51 16.71
N LYS A 28 -0.43 -24.31 16.15
CA LYS A 28 0.41 -23.08 16.12
C LYS A 28 1.59 -23.06 15.13
N SER A 29 1.42 -22.35 14.02
CA SER A 29 1.77 -20.92 13.88
C SER A 29 1.49 -20.53 12.42
N LEU A 30 0.71 -19.46 12.19
CA LEU A 30 0.48 -18.89 10.86
C LEU A 30 1.80 -18.31 10.33
N LYS A 31 2.63 -19.15 9.71
CA LYS A 31 3.75 -18.72 8.88
C LYS A 31 3.18 -18.11 7.60
N GLY A 32 3.65 -16.90 7.31
CA GLY A 32 3.09 -15.97 6.33
C GLY A 32 2.84 -16.57 4.95
N GLU A 33 1.61 -16.37 4.47
CA GLU A 33 1.29 -16.50 3.06
C GLU A 33 1.69 -15.19 2.35
N ALA A 34 2.86 -15.18 1.73
CA ALA A 34 3.12 -14.25 0.65
C ALA A 34 2.27 -14.68 -0.56
N VAL A 35 1.01 -14.23 -0.63
CA VAL A 35 0.18 -14.42 -1.82
C VAL A 35 0.56 -13.35 -2.84
N LEU A 36 1.65 -13.57 -3.57
CA LEU A 36 1.87 -12.90 -4.85
C LEU A 36 0.85 -13.48 -5.83
N PHE A 37 -0.08 -12.66 -6.34
CA PHE A 37 -0.99 -13.10 -7.40
C PHE A 37 -0.14 -13.49 -8.63
N GLY A 38 -0.07 -14.79 -8.92
CA GLY A 38 0.23 -15.22 -10.28
C GLY A 38 -0.91 -14.76 -11.19
N GLY A 39 -0.63 -13.97 -12.22
CA GLY A 39 -1.67 -13.47 -13.11
C GLY A 39 -1.19 -12.41 -14.08
N ASN A 40 -1.82 -12.37 -15.25
CA ASN A 40 -1.73 -11.26 -16.19
C ASN A 40 -3.09 -10.57 -16.24
N PHE A 41 -3.15 -9.32 -15.78
CA PHE A 41 -4.40 -8.58 -15.68
C PHE A 41 -4.53 -7.60 -16.86
N PRO A 42 -5.67 -7.56 -17.59
CA PRO A 42 -5.88 -6.62 -18.68
C PRO A 42 -6.19 -5.19 -18.19
N ALA A 43 -6.57 -5.03 -16.90
CA ALA A 43 -6.87 -3.74 -16.31
C ALA A 43 -6.72 -3.73 -14.78
N LEU A 44 -6.44 -2.55 -14.23
CA LEU A 44 -6.45 -2.26 -12.79
C LEU A 44 -7.48 -1.17 -12.47
N TYR A 45 -8.55 -1.53 -11.76
CA TYR A 45 -9.54 -0.58 -11.24
C TYR A 45 -9.27 -0.33 -9.76
N VAL A 46 -9.15 0.93 -9.36
CA VAL A 46 -8.72 1.29 -8.00
C VAL A 46 -9.81 2.08 -7.29
N ILE A 47 -10.20 1.59 -6.11
CA ILE A 47 -11.12 2.21 -5.17
C ILE A 47 -10.33 2.50 -3.90
N GLY A 48 -10.41 3.71 -3.37
CA GLY A 48 -9.58 4.05 -2.22
C GLY A 48 -9.69 5.48 -1.72
N ASP A 49 -8.81 5.81 -0.80
CA ASP A 49 -8.62 7.17 -0.29
C ASP A 49 -7.29 7.79 -0.76
N SER A 50 -6.74 8.73 0.00
CA SER A 50 -5.45 9.39 -0.25
C SER A 50 -4.29 8.42 -0.48
N LEU A 51 -4.35 7.19 0.07
CA LEU A 51 -3.29 6.20 -0.08
C LEU A 51 -3.06 5.78 -1.53
N VAL A 52 -4.06 5.97 -2.39
CA VAL A 52 -4.03 5.56 -3.80
C VAL A 52 -4.65 6.59 -4.75
N ASP A 53 -5.05 7.78 -4.27
CA ASP A 53 -5.58 8.85 -5.13
C ASP A 53 -4.49 9.39 -6.08
N PRO A 54 -4.69 9.34 -7.41
CA PRO A 54 -3.73 9.85 -8.38
C PRO A 54 -3.91 11.34 -8.70
N GLY A 55 -4.96 11.97 -8.16
CA GLY A 55 -5.30 13.38 -8.37
C GLY A 55 -6.79 13.67 -8.61
N ASN A 56 -7.72 12.76 -8.29
CA ASN A 56 -9.15 13.01 -8.43
C ASN A 56 -9.59 14.23 -7.62
N ASN A 57 -9.03 14.41 -6.42
CA ASN A 57 -9.34 15.53 -5.54
C ASN A 57 -8.99 16.91 -6.11
N ASN A 58 -8.11 17.00 -7.11
CA ASN A 58 -7.79 18.27 -7.77
C ASN A 58 -9.00 18.86 -8.53
N HIS A 59 -9.97 18.02 -8.88
CA HIS A 59 -11.15 18.37 -9.65
C HIS A 59 -12.40 18.52 -8.78
N LEU A 60 -12.25 18.48 -7.45
CA LEU A 60 -13.34 18.60 -6.48
C LEU A 60 -13.21 19.92 -5.71
N LEU A 61 -14.34 20.49 -5.28
CA LEU A 61 -14.35 21.61 -4.34
C LEU A 61 -14.06 21.06 -2.92
N THR A 62 -12.78 21.04 -2.54
CA THR A 62 -12.28 20.44 -1.30
C THR A 62 -11.00 21.14 -0.83
N LEU A 63 -10.77 21.09 0.48
CA LEU A 63 -9.52 21.52 1.12
C LEU A 63 -8.42 20.45 0.99
N VAL A 64 -8.78 19.21 0.67
CA VAL A 64 -7.87 18.06 0.70
C VAL A 64 -7.33 17.83 -0.71
N ARG A 65 -6.20 18.47 -1.04
CA ARG A 65 -5.50 18.33 -2.32
C ARG A 65 -4.00 18.10 -2.10
N ALA A 66 -3.36 17.49 -3.08
CA ALA A 66 -1.91 17.26 -3.10
C ALA A 66 -1.28 17.73 -4.42
N ASN A 67 -1.78 18.85 -4.97
CA ASN A 67 -1.32 19.47 -6.21
C ASN A 67 -0.33 20.62 -5.99
N PHE A 68 0.41 20.58 -4.89
CA PHE A 68 1.40 21.58 -4.51
C PHE A 68 2.63 20.91 -3.91
N LYS A 69 3.77 21.62 -3.83
CA LYS A 69 4.99 21.09 -3.23
C LYS A 69 4.79 20.80 -1.73
N PRO A 70 5.37 19.72 -1.16
CA PRO A 70 6.39 18.85 -1.76
C PRO A 70 5.85 17.66 -2.58
N TYR A 71 4.53 17.53 -2.77
CA TYR A 71 3.95 16.40 -3.49
C TYR A 71 4.46 16.32 -4.94
N GLY A 72 4.67 15.10 -5.42
CA GLY A 72 5.16 14.82 -6.77
C GLY A 72 6.61 15.20 -7.08
N SER A 73 7.45 15.58 -6.10
CA SER A 73 8.87 15.91 -6.34
C SER A 73 9.69 14.77 -6.95
N ASN A 74 9.34 13.53 -6.62
CA ASN A 74 9.92 12.28 -7.14
C ASN A 74 9.03 11.62 -8.21
N PHE A 75 7.94 12.27 -8.61
CA PHE A 75 7.15 11.84 -9.76
C PHE A 75 7.81 12.34 -11.06
N GLU A 76 7.46 11.73 -12.19
CA GLU A 76 8.05 12.07 -13.49
C GLU A 76 7.92 13.58 -13.79
N GLY A 77 9.08 14.23 -14.01
CA GLY A 77 9.15 15.67 -14.23
C GLY A 77 9.00 16.54 -12.97
N GLY A 78 9.00 15.97 -11.76
CA GLY A 78 8.95 16.70 -10.49
C GLY A 78 7.64 17.47 -10.26
N LYS A 79 6.53 17.02 -10.86
CA LYS A 79 5.24 17.72 -10.84
C LYS A 79 4.26 17.05 -9.87
N ALA A 80 3.61 17.88 -9.04
CA ALA A 80 2.53 17.47 -8.18
C ALA A 80 1.31 17.03 -9.02
N THR A 81 1.01 15.73 -9.05
CA THR A 81 -0.15 15.22 -9.80
C THR A 81 -1.44 15.22 -9.00
N GLY A 82 -1.38 15.46 -7.67
CA GLY A 82 -2.48 15.20 -6.75
C GLY A 82 -2.37 13.88 -5.99
N ARG A 83 -1.27 13.13 -6.17
CA ARG A 83 -0.91 12.01 -5.30
C ARG A 83 -0.47 12.52 -3.94
N PHE A 84 -0.97 11.92 -2.86
CA PHE A 84 -0.58 12.25 -1.47
C PHE A 84 0.77 11.59 -1.11
N SER A 85 1.74 11.77 -2.00
CA SER A 85 3.12 11.28 -1.91
C SER A 85 4.02 12.22 -2.71
N ASP A 86 5.32 12.22 -2.42
CA ASP A 86 6.31 12.83 -3.29
C ASP A 86 6.47 12.07 -4.63
N GLY A 87 5.98 10.84 -4.75
CA GLY A 87 6.08 10.03 -5.96
C GLY A 87 4.87 9.14 -6.23
N LYS A 88 5.14 7.92 -6.67
CA LYS A 88 4.16 6.90 -7.05
C LYS A 88 3.49 6.29 -5.81
N THR A 89 2.19 6.01 -5.90
CA THR A 89 1.41 5.32 -4.86
C THR A 89 1.53 3.80 -4.98
N ILE A 90 1.04 3.05 -3.99
CA ILE A 90 1.03 1.57 -4.06
C ILE A 90 0.23 1.04 -5.27
N ALA A 91 -0.84 1.73 -5.68
CA ALA A 91 -1.59 1.37 -6.89
C ALA A 91 -0.74 1.53 -8.17
N ASP A 92 0.14 2.54 -8.21
CA ASP A 92 1.04 2.74 -9.34
C ASP A 92 2.10 1.65 -9.43
N TYR A 93 2.67 1.23 -8.28
CA TYR A 93 3.63 0.13 -8.24
C TYR A 93 2.98 -1.20 -8.62
N ILE A 94 1.73 -1.44 -8.23
CA ILE A 94 0.95 -2.60 -8.67
C ILE A 94 0.75 -2.56 -10.19
N ALA A 95 0.38 -1.41 -10.77
CA ALA A 95 0.27 -1.28 -12.22
C ALA A 95 1.59 -1.60 -12.94
N ILE A 96 2.71 -1.04 -12.46
CA ILE A 96 4.05 -1.29 -13.03
C ILE A 96 4.41 -2.77 -12.96
N TYR A 97 4.19 -3.42 -11.82
CA TYR A 97 4.49 -4.83 -11.62
C TYR A 97 3.77 -5.73 -12.64
N TYR A 98 2.50 -5.42 -12.95
CA TYR A 98 1.72 -6.16 -13.95
C TYR A 98 1.88 -5.64 -15.38
N GLY A 99 2.82 -4.72 -15.64
CA GLY A 99 3.06 -4.16 -16.98
C GLY A 99 1.91 -3.31 -17.51
N LEU A 100 1.06 -2.78 -16.62
CA LEU A 100 -0.06 -1.90 -16.96
C LEU A 100 0.38 -0.42 -16.96
N PRO A 101 -0.27 0.43 -17.77
CA PRO A 101 -0.14 1.87 -17.60
C PRO A 101 -0.70 2.29 -16.23
N LEU A 102 -0.16 3.37 -15.66
CA LEU A 102 -0.68 3.92 -14.41
C LEU A 102 -2.17 4.26 -14.54
N ALA A 103 -2.97 3.82 -13.58
CA ALA A 103 -4.40 4.06 -13.60
C ALA A 103 -4.68 5.57 -13.42
N PRO A 104 -5.26 6.25 -14.42
CA PRO A 104 -5.47 7.70 -14.37
C PRO A 104 -6.60 8.09 -13.42
N ALA A 105 -6.60 9.36 -12.98
CA ALA A 105 -7.69 9.95 -12.20
C ALA A 105 -8.98 10.05 -13.03
N TYR A 106 -10.04 9.35 -12.64
CA TYR A 106 -11.34 9.43 -13.33
C TYR A 106 -11.84 10.87 -13.58
N MET A 107 -11.65 11.75 -12.59
CA MET A 107 -12.13 13.14 -12.65
C MET A 107 -11.30 14.01 -13.58
N GLY A 108 -10.05 13.65 -13.87
CA GLY A 108 -9.16 14.38 -14.77
C GLY A 108 -9.30 14.00 -16.25
N LEU A 109 -10.00 12.90 -16.55
CA LEU A 109 -10.15 12.41 -17.92
C LEU A 109 -11.28 13.12 -18.68
N SER A 110 -10.97 13.53 -19.91
CA SER A 110 -11.96 13.94 -20.91
C SER A 110 -12.85 12.77 -21.36
N ILE A 111 -13.98 13.09 -22.01
CA ILE A 111 -14.88 12.07 -22.58
C ILE A 111 -14.16 11.19 -23.60
N LYS A 112 -13.29 11.80 -24.43
CA LYS A 112 -12.52 11.08 -25.45
C LYS A 112 -11.56 10.08 -24.82
N GLU A 113 -10.83 10.48 -23.78
CA GLU A 113 -9.91 9.59 -23.07
C GLU A 113 -10.66 8.45 -22.38
N LYS A 114 -11.78 8.73 -21.71
CA LYS A 114 -12.63 7.69 -21.08
C LYS A 114 -13.10 6.64 -22.10
N ASN A 115 -13.48 7.05 -23.31
CA ASN A 115 -13.90 6.13 -24.37
C ASN A 115 -12.76 5.25 -24.91
N ASN A 116 -11.52 5.71 -24.80
CA ASN A 116 -10.36 5.00 -25.34
C ASN A 116 -9.67 4.09 -24.31
N LEU A 117 -9.91 4.28 -23.02
CA LEU A 117 -9.30 3.49 -21.95
C LEU A 117 -9.99 2.13 -21.76
N SER A 118 -9.18 1.08 -21.63
CA SER A 118 -9.61 -0.27 -21.22
C SER A 118 -8.68 -0.91 -20.20
N THR A 119 -7.57 -0.27 -19.85
CA THR A 119 -6.55 -0.77 -18.91
C THR A 119 -6.82 -0.41 -17.45
N GLY A 120 -8.01 0.13 -17.18
CA GLY A 120 -8.44 0.50 -15.84
C GLY A 120 -8.34 1.99 -15.55
N ILE A 121 -9.06 2.42 -14.51
CA ILE A 121 -9.16 3.80 -14.05
C ILE A 121 -9.13 3.78 -12.52
N ASN A 122 -8.59 4.84 -11.93
CA ASN A 122 -8.55 5.01 -10.50
C ASN A 122 -9.60 6.05 -10.05
N TYR A 123 -10.49 5.59 -9.17
CA TYR A 123 -11.63 6.34 -8.64
C TYR A 123 -11.38 6.86 -7.22
N ALA A 124 -10.22 6.55 -6.62
CA ALA A 124 -9.90 6.89 -5.25
C ALA A 124 -9.97 8.39 -5.00
N SER A 125 -10.35 8.77 -3.78
CA SER A 125 -10.53 10.18 -3.39
C SER A 125 -10.13 10.38 -1.94
N ALA A 126 -9.16 11.26 -1.72
CA ALA A 126 -8.67 11.56 -0.38
C ALA A 126 -9.76 12.11 0.56
N SER A 127 -9.54 11.93 1.86
CA SER A 127 -10.44 12.22 3.00
C SER A 127 -11.71 11.39 3.12
N CYS A 128 -12.14 10.74 2.04
CA CYS A 128 -13.36 9.95 2.04
C CYS A 128 -13.16 8.55 2.66
N GLY A 129 -14.28 7.96 3.07
CA GLY A 129 -14.32 6.65 3.71
C GLY A 129 -15.30 5.68 3.04
N ILE A 130 -15.49 4.56 3.71
CA ILE A 130 -16.51 3.57 3.39
C ILE A 130 -17.89 4.17 3.66
N PHE A 131 -18.07 4.84 4.81
CA PHE A 131 -19.31 5.53 5.11
C PHE A 131 -19.51 6.77 4.22
N PRO A 132 -20.76 7.09 3.84
CA PRO A 132 -21.06 8.20 2.95
C PRO A 132 -20.74 9.59 3.53
N ASP A 133 -20.70 9.71 4.85
CA ASP A 133 -20.49 10.99 5.54
C ASP A 133 -19.03 11.25 5.93
N THR A 134 -18.16 10.25 5.84
CA THR A 134 -16.75 10.38 6.20
C THR A 134 -16.05 11.42 5.33
N GLY A 135 -15.42 12.41 5.97
CA GLY A 135 -14.62 13.44 5.30
C GLY A 135 -15.39 14.68 4.84
N LYS A 136 -16.73 14.72 4.99
CA LYS A 136 -17.56 15.86 4.53
C LYS A 136 -17.16 17.21 5.11
N GLN A 137 -16.60 17.25 6.33
CA GLN A 137 -16.13 18.51 6.93
C GLN A 137 -14.99 19.20 6.15
N PHE A 138 -14.33 18.49 5.24
CA PHE A 138 -13.23 19.03 4.43
C PHE A 138 -13.66 19.43 3.01
N GLY A 139 -14.95 19.30 2.68
CA GLY A 139 -15.52 19.59 1.38
C GLY A 139 -15.95 18.34 0.61
N ARG A 140 -15.99 18.42 -0.71
CA ARG A 140 -16.43 17.30 -1.57
C ARG A 140 -15.32 16.24 -1.67
N CYS A 141 -15.68 14.99 -1.42
CA CYS A 141 -14.87 13.82 -1.77
C CYS A 141 -15.78 12.72 -2.35
N LEU A 142 -15.18 11.68 -2.95
CA LEU A 142 -15.90 10.55 -3.53
C LEU A 142 -15.90 9.40 -2.52
N SER A 143 -17.00 9.19 -1.77
CA SER A 143 -17.09 8.05 -0.85
C SER A 143 -17.03 6.73 -1.60
N MET A 144 -16.72 5.61 -0.93
CA MET A 144 -16.61 4.30 -1.59
C MET A 144 -17.82 3.99 -2.48
N ASN A 145 -19.02 4.28 -1.98
CA ASN A 145 -20.26 4.16 -2.75
C ASN A 145 -20.23 4.96 -4.07
N VAL A 146 -19.82 6.23 -4.02
CA VAL A 146 -19.70 7.11 -5.20
C VAL A 146 -18.64 6.60 -6.17
N GLN A 147 -17.52 6.10 -5.66
CA GLN A 147 -16.45 5.52 -6.50
C GLN A 147 -16.97 4.32 -7.32
N ILE A 148 -17.79 3.46 -6.70
CA ILE A 148 -18.43 2.32 -7.37
C ILE A 148 -19.46 2.81 -8.42
N ASP A 149 -20.20 3.89 -8.13
CA ASP A 149 -21.10 4.48 -9.13
C ASP A 149 -20.35 5.04 -10.35
N LEU A 150 -19.16 5.60 -10.16
CA LEU A 150 -18.29 6.06 -11.24
C LEU A 150 -17.72 4.89 -12.06
N LEU A 151 -17.37 3.78 -11.42
CA LEU A 151 -17.01 2.54 -12.12
C LEU A 151 -18.19 2.03 -12.95
N ASN A 152 -19.39 1.96 -12.38
CA ASN A 152 -20.59 1.56 -13.12
C ASN A 152 -20.83 2.46 -14.34
N LYS A 153 -20.70 3.79 -14.17
CA LYS A 153 -20.76 4.74 -15.29
C LYS A 153 -19.70 4.46 -16.36
N THR A 154 -18.49 4.09 -15.95
CA THR A 154 -17.40 3.72 -16.87
C THR A 154 -17.77 2.48 -17.68
N ILE A 155 -18.31 1.45 -17.03
CA ILE A 155 -18.77 0.22 -17.67
C ILE A 155 -19.86 0.55 -18.70
N GLU A 156 -20.91 1.25 -18.28
CA GLU A 156 -22.08 1.55 -19.09
C GLU A 156 -21.81 2.49 -20.26
N LYS A 157 -21.01 3.55 -20.05
CA LYS A 157 -20.84 4.62 -21.04
C LYS A 157 -19.59 4.46 -21.91
N ASN A 158 -18.60 3.71 -21.45
CA ASN A 158 -17.31 3.60 -22.12
C ASN A 158 -17.00 2.15 -22.52
N LEU A 159 -16.94 1.21 -21.57
CA LEU A 159 -16.49 -0.16 -21.87
C LEU A 159 -17.49 -0.90 -22.77
N LYS A 160 -18.81 -0.75 -22.54
CA LYS A 160 -19.85 -1.35 -23.42
C LYS A 160 -19.76 -0.93 -24.89
N LYS A 161 -19.18 0.24 -25.19
CA LYS A 161 -18.96 0.70 -26.58
C LYS A 161 -17.70 0.13 -27.20
N LYS A 162 -16.76 -0.32 -26.36
CA LYS A 162 -15.44 -0.81 -26.77
C LYS A 162 -15.43 -2.33 -27.00
N PHE A 163 -16.18 -3.08 -26.20
CA PHE A 163 -16.35 -4.52 -26.38
C PHE A 163 -17.58 -4.79 -27.25
N LYS A 164 -17.45 -5.69 -28.23
CA LYS A 164 -18.51 -5.96 -29.22
C LYS A 164 -19.63 -6.80 -28.65
N THR A 165 -19.31 -7.64 -27.66
CA THR A 165 -20.27 -8.55 -27.03
C THR A 165 -20.24 -8.46 -25.51
N GLN A 166 -21.35 -8.82 -24.87
CA GLN A 166 -21.44 -8.92 -23.41
C GLN A 166 -20.43 -9.94 -22.85
N SER A 167 -20.16 -11.03 -23.57
CA SER A 167 -19.19 -12.06 -23.16
C SER A 167 -17.75 -11.51 -23.12
N GLU A 168 -17.36 -10.71 -24.11
CA GLU A 168 -16.05 -10.04 -24.10
C GLU A 168 -15.90 -9.07 -22.94
N LEU A 169 -16.93 -8.26 -22.67
CA LEU A 169 -16.94 -7.33 -21.53
C LEU A 169 -16.86 -8.09 -20.20
N SER A 170 -17.66 -9.14 -20.02
CA SER A 170 -17.65 -9.97 -18.82
C SER A 170 -16.29 -10.65 -18.61
N ARG A 171 -15.66 -11.14 -19.69
CA ARG A 171 -14.31 -11.72 -19.64
C ARG A 171 -13.25 -10.67 -19.30
N HIS A 172 -13.36 -9.46 -19.84
CA HIS A 172 -12.45 -8.35 -19.50
C HIS A 172 -12.56 -7.98 -18.03
N LEU A 173 -13.77 -7.71 -17.53
CA LEU A 173 -14.00 -7.35 -16.13
C LEU A 173 -13.62 -8.48 -15.18
N GLY A 174 -14.05 -9.71 -15.47
CA GLY A 174 -13.71 -10.88 -14.66
C GLY A 174 -12.22 -11.24 -14.70
N GLY A 175 -11.49 -10.85 -15.75
CA GLY A 175 -10.05 -11.00 -15.84
C GLY A 175 -9.26 -9.84 -15.21
N SER A 176 -9.89 -8.72 -14.88
CA SER A 176 -9.24 -7.51 -14.34
C SER A 176 -9.03 -7.58 -12.83
N LEU A 177 -8.11 -6.76 -12.32
CA LEU A 177 -7.83 -6.60 -10.90
C LEU A 177 -8.57 -5.39 -10.32
N PHE A 178 -9.24 -5.58 -9.19
CA PHE A 178 -9.96 -4.55 -8.45
C PHE A 178 -9.29 -4.34 -7.10
N MET A 179 -8.67 -3.18 -6.90
CA MET A 179 -7.95 -2.85 -5.69
C MET A 179 -8.79 -1.98 -4.76
N THR A 180 -8.80 -2.30 -3.46
CA THR A 180 -9.38 -1.45 -2.41
C THR A 180 -8.31 -1.02 -1.41
N ALA A 181 -8.23 0.28 -1.11
CA ALA A 181 -7.42 0.84 -0.03
C ALA A 181 -8.15 2.03 0.62
N ILE A 182 -9.04 1.73 1.57
CA ILE A 182 -9.95 2.68 2.21
C ILE A 182 -10.33 2.22 3.62
N GLY A 183 -10.82 3.14 4.46
CA GLY A 183 -11.37 2.83 5.78
C GLY A 183 -10.68 3.58 6.92
N VAL A 184 -9.43 4.00 6.72
CA VAL A 184 -8.66 4.70 7.77
C VAL A 184 -9.30 6.04 8.17
N ASN A 185 -9.94 6.72 7.21
CA ASN A 185 -10.63 7.98 7.44
C ASN A 185 -11.91 7.81 8.28
N ASP A 186 -12.59 6.66 8.21
CA ASP A 186 -13.77 6.38 9.03
C ASP A 186 -13.38 6.34 10.52
N TYR A 187 -12.22 5.74 10.83
CA TYR A 187 -11.63 5.79 12.17
C TYR A 187 -11.12 7.19 12.54
N ALA A 188 -10.46 7.89 11.61
CA ALA A 188 -9.90 9.21 11.89
C ALA A 188 -10.98 10.28 12.16
N PHE A 189 -12.12 10.21 11.48
CA PHE A 189 -13.09 11.31 11.48
C PHE A 189 -14.42 11.00 12.13
N THR A 190 -14.78 9.72 12.29
CA THR A 190 -16.11 9.29 12.74
C THR A 190 -16.04 8.52 14.06
N TYR A 191 -15.11 7.58 14.21
CA TYR A 191 -15.03 6.69 15.38
C TYR A 191 -14.96 7.45 16.73
N LYS A 192 -13.96 8.32 16.94
CA LYS A 192 -13.80 9.04 18.21
C LYS A 192 -14.90 10.09 18.45
N LYS A 193 -15.51 10.66 17.40
CA LYS A 193 -16.57 11.67 17.55
C LYS A 193 -17.87 11.09 18.12
N ASN A 194 -18.16 9.84 17.79
CA ASN A 194 -19.43 9.21 18.14
C ASN A 194 -19.37 8.42 19.44
N ALA A 195 -18.24 8.47 20.17
CA ALA A 195 -17.99 7.71 21.40
C ALA A 195 -18.46 6.23 21.31
N THR A 196 -18.30 5.64 20.12
CA THR A 196 -18.87 4.32 19.80
C THR A 196 -17.98 3.21 20.31
N ASP A 197 -18.58 2.11 20.76
CA ASP A 197 -17.85 0.88 21.06
C ASP A 197 -17.05 0.41 19.83
N ALA A 198 -15.83 -0.07 20.06
CA ALA A 198 -14.92 -0.46 18.99
C ALA A 198 -15.45 -1.64 18.15
N ASN A 199 -16.10 -2.63 18.79
CA ASN A 199 -16.66 -3.77 18.09
C ASN A 199 -17.89 -3.36 17.27
N GLU A 200 -18.76 -2.53 17.83
CA GLU A 200 -19.93 -2.03 17.12
C GLU A 200 -19.52 -1.21 15.89
N PHE A 201 -18.55 -0.30 16.05
CA PHE A 201 -18.05 0.51 14.94
C PHE A 201 -17.41 -0.35 13.84
N ALA A 202 -16.52 -1.27 14.21
CA ALA A 202 -15.87 -2.19 13.29
C ALA A 202 -16.88 -3.05 12.52
N SER A 203 -17.88 -3.61 13.23
CA SER A 203 -18.91 -4.46 12.62
C SER A 203 -19.78 -3.69 11.63
N LYS A 204 -20.20 -2.47 11.98
CA LYS A 204 -20.96 -1.60 11.07
C LYS A 204 -20.17 -1.22 9.83
N LEU A 205 -18.91 -0.81 10.02
CA LEU A 205 -18.03 -0.43 8.93
C LEU A 205 -17.75 -1.61 8.00
N LEU A 206 -17.52 -2.80 8.57
CA LEU A 206 -17.29 -4.03 7.81
C LEU A 206 -18.52 -4.43 7.01
N ASN A 207 -19.71 -4.36 7.59
CA ASN A 207 -20.94 -4.66 6.88
C ASN A 207 -21.10 -3.78 5.63
N GLU A 208 -20.90 -2.47 5.75
CA GLU A 208 -20.92 -1.55 4.60
C GLU A 208 -19.84 -1.88 3.57
N PHE A 209 -18.63 -2.21 4.02
CA PHE A 209 -17.54 -2.61 3.13
C PHE A 209 -17.87 -3.88 2.33
N LEU A 210 -18.43 -4.91 2.98
CA LEU A 210 -18.82 -6.16 2.34
C LEU A 210 -19.95 -5.95 1.33
N ILE A 211 -20.94 -5.10 1.64
CA ILE A 211 -21.98 -4.68 0.68
C ILE A 211 -21.33 -4.05 -0.57
N HIS A 212 -20.31 -3.22 -0.38
CA HIS A 212 -19.59 -2.62 -1.50
C HIS A 212 -18.75 -3.62 -2.32
N LEU A 213 -18.16 -4.63 -1.69
CA LEU A 213 -17.53 -5.74 -2.42
C LEU A 213 -18.55 -6.55 -3.24
N GLU A 214 -19.74 -6.81 -2.70
CA GLU A 214 -20.83 -7.47 -3.45
C GLU A 214 -21.28 -6.62 -4.64
N ARG A 215 -21.37 -5.30 -4.48
CA ARG A 215 -21.68 -4.38 -5.59
C ARG A 215 -20.62 -4.44 -6.69
N LEU A 216 -19.34 -4.44 -6.34
CA LEU A 216 -18.25 -4.60 -7.31
C LEU A 216 -18.34 -5.96 -8.03
N TYR A 217 -18.64 -7.04 -7.29
CA TYR A 217 -18.86 -8.36 -7.87
C TYR A 217 -20.02 -8.37 -8.88
N ASN A 218 -21.13 -7.71 -8.53
CA ASN A 218 -22.30 -7.58 -9.41
C ASN A 218 -22.00 -6.75 -10.68
N LEU A 219 -21.01 -5.86 -10.62
CA LEU A 219 -20.49 -5.14 -11.79
C LEU A 219 -19.50 -5.97 -12.63
N GLY A 220 -19.18 -7.20 -12.23
CA GLY A 220 -18.32 -8.12 -13.00
C GLY A 220 -16.92 -8.31 -12.41
N ALA A 221 -16.60 -7.72 -11.26
CA ALA A 221 -15.32 -7.95 -10.59
C ALA A 221 -15.19 -9.39 -10.08
N ARG A 222 -14.04 -10.01 -10.32
CA ARG A 222 -13.74 -11.38 -9.85
C ARG A 222 -12.39 -11.51 -9.16
N ASN A 223 -11.42 -10.64 -9.43
CA ASN A 223 -10.13 -10.63 -8.75
C ASN A 223 -10.01 -9.37 -7.90
N PHE A 224 -9.95 -9.54 -6.59
CA PHE A 224 -9.91 -8.46 -5.63
C PHE A 224 -8.55 -8.42 -4.93
N PHE A 225 -7.90 -7.25 -4.92
CA PHE A 225 -6.78 -6.93 -4.04
C PHE A 225 -7.32 -6.08 -2.90
N VAL A 226 -7.51 -6.68 -1.73
CA VAL A 226 -8.13 -6.04 -0.58
C VAL A 226 -7.06 -5.69 0.45
N ASN A 227 -6.76 -4.41 0.62
CA ASN A 227 -5.98 -3.96 1.76
C ASN A 227 -6.86 -3.91 3.01
N ASN A 228 -6.32 -4.39 4.12
CA ASN A 228 -6.84 -4.04 5.43
C ASN A 228 -6.48 -2.57 5.79
N ILE A 229 -7.04 -2.06 6.88
CA ILE A 229 -6.86 -0.67 7.30
C ILE A 229 -5.49 -0.53 7.98
N LYS A 230 -4.71 0.52 7.62
CA LYS A 230 -3.39 0.83 8.20
C LYS A 230 -3.46 1.23 9.69
N PRO A 231 -2.36 1.11 10.47
CA PRO A 231 -2.33 1.51 11.87
C PRO A 231 -2.37 3.02 12.03
N LEU A 232 -3.57 3.60 12.05
CA LEU A 232 -3.78 5.04 12.22
C LEU A 232 -3.11 5.57 13.50
N GLY A 233 -3.09 4.77 14.57
CA GLY A 233 -2.45 5.14 15.83
C GLY A 233 -0.96 5.44 15.68
N CYS A 234 -0.32 4.97 14.62
CA CYS A 234 1.09 5.21 14.32
C CYS A 234 1.33 6.37 13.33
N TYR A 235 0.28 7.07 12.88
CA TYR A 235 0.44 8.16 11.92
C TYR A 235 1.18 9.35 12.55
N PRO A 236 2.00 10.10 11.78
CA PRO A 236 2.79 11.21 12.31
C PRO A 236 1.99 12.23 13.13
N ASN A 237 0.77 12.58 12.69
CA ASN A 237 -0.09 13.52 13.41
C ASN A 237 -0.63 12.94 14.73
N ILE A 238 -0.84 11.62 14.82
CA ILE A 238 -1.31 10.97 16.05
C ILE A 238 -0.15 10.84 17.04
N ILE A 239 1.00 10.30 16.62
CA ILE A 239 2.15 10.09 17.52
C ILE A 239 2.80 11.41 17.99
N ALA A 240 2.52 12.52 17.31
CA ALA A 240 2.95 13.85 17.75
C ALA A 240 2.21 14.29 19.02
N GLU A 241 1.01 13.75 19.26
CA GLU A 241 0.12 14.09 20.38
C GLU A 241 0.11 13.04 21.49
N THR A 242 0.72 11.87 21.30
CA THR A 242 0.78 10.81 22.31
C THR A 242 1.68 11.16 23.49
N VAL A 243 1.43 10.51 24.63
CA VAL A 243 2.26 10.59 25.83
C VAL A 243 2.61 9.15 26.26
N PRO A 244 3.90 8.74 26.22
CA PRO A 244 5.06 9.50 25.74
C PRO A 244 5.02 9.77 24.23
N ARG A 245 5.54 10.94 23.82
CA ARG A 245 5.55 11.37 22.42
C ARG A 245 6.31 10.40 21.54
N GLY A 246 5.77 10.11 20.36
CA GLY A 246 6.37 9.19 19.41
C GLY A 246 5.97 7.73 19.62
N SER A 247 5.16 7.41 20.63
CA SER A 247 4.49 6.11 20.74
C SER A 247 3.23 6.07 19.88
N CYS A 248 2.85 4.90 19.39
CA CYS A 248 1.56 4.73 18.73
C CYS A 248 0.41 4.82 19.75
N ASP A 249 -0.76 5.28 19.29
CA ASP A 249 -2.01 5.12 20.05
C ASP A 249 -2.48 3.65 19.93
N ASP A 250 -2.12 2.84 20.92
CA ASP A 250 -2.43 1.40 20.95
C ASP A 250 -3.94 1.14 21.04
N SER A 251 -4.70 2.01 21.71
CA SER A 251 -6.15 1.87 21.79
C SER A 251 -6.82 2.06 20.43
N LEU A 252 -6.36 3.06 19.67
CA LEU A 252 -6.84 3.29 18.30
C LEU A 252 -6.43 2.16 17.36
N ASN A 253 -5.21 1.64 17.49
CA ASN A 253 -4.75 0.51 16.70
C ASN A 253 -5.53 -0.77 17.03
N LEU A 254 -5.86 -1.02 18.30
CA LEU A 254 -6.70 -2.14 18.71
C LEU A 254 -8.11 -2.04 18.12
N ALA A 255 -8.70 -0.85 18.10
CA ALA A 255 -10.02 -0.63 17.50
C ALA A 255 -10.04 -0.90 15.98
N ILE A 256 -8.93 -0.62 15.28
CA ILE A 256 -8.75 -0.94 13.86
C ILE A 256 -8.50 -2.44 13.66
N ASP A 257 -7.72 -3.06 14.55
CA ASP A 257 -7.39 -4.48 14.45
C ASP A 257 -8.64 -5.37 14.52
N ILE A 258 -9.65 -4.99 15.32
CA ILE A 258 -10.95 -5.67 15.35
C ILE A 258 -11.58 -5.73 13.93
N PHE A 259 -11.60 -4.62 13.19
CA PHE A 259 -12.07 -4.62 11.81
C PHE A 259 -11.20 -5.49 10.90
N ASN A 260 -9.87 -5.40 11.04
CA ASN A 260 -8.94 -6.14 10.17
C ASN A 260 -9.05 -7.67 10.36
N VAL A 261 -9.21 -8.14 11.60
CA VAL A 261 -9.44 -9.56 11.92
C VAL A 261 -10.77 -10.01 11.31
N GLN A 262 -11.86 -9.29 11.59
CA GLN A 262 -13.18 -9.63 11.06
C GLN A 262 -13.23 -9.58 9.53
N LEU A 263 -12.52 -8.65 8.90
CA LEU A 263 -12.39 -8.56 7.44
C LEU A 263 -11.75 -9.82 6.88
N ARG A 264 -10.61 -10.25 7.44
CA ARG A 264 -9.91 -11.47 6.98
C ARG A 264 -10.82 -12.70 7.05
N GLU A 265 -11.54 -12.87 8.15
CA GLU A 265 -12.50 -13.95 8.34
C GLU A 265 -13.66 -13.85 7.33
N SER A 266 -14.21 -12.65 7.14
CA SER A 266 -15.33 -12.41 6.23
C SER A 266 -14.97 -12.65 4.77
N LEU A 267 -13.75 -12.32 4.34
CA LEU A 267 -13.29 -12.60 2.98
C LEU A 267 -13.23 -14.10 2.67
N SER A 268 -12.91 -14.94 3.67
CA SER A 268 -12.98 -16.40 3.52
C SER A 268 -14.41 -16.86 3.24
N HIS A 269 -15.40 -16.32 3.97
CA HIS A 269 -16.81 -16.63 3.74
C HIS A 269 -17.31 -16.10 2.38
N MET A 270 -16.90 -14.88 2.02
CA MET A 270 -17.23 -14.26 0.74
C MET A 270 -16.73 -15.07 -0.45
N ARG A 271 -15.56 -15.70 -0.35
CA ARG A 271 -15.04 -16.58 -1.40
C ARG A 271 -15.96 -17.77 -1.69
N HIS A 272 -16.68 -18.28 -0.69
CA HIS A 272 -17.66 -19.34 -0.88
C HIS A 272 -19.01 -18.80 -1.38
N LYS A 273 -19.40 -17.59 -0.96
CA LYS A 273 -20.65 -16.93 -1.37
C LYS A 273 -20.61 -16.43 -2.81
N LEU A 274 -19.46 -15.93 -3.27
CA LEU A 274 -19.29 -15.31 -4.58
C LEU A 274 -18.55 -16.24 -5.54
N SER A 275 -19.29 -16.81 -6.50
CA SER A 275 -18.72 -17.78 -7.44
C SER A 275 -17.62 -17.16 -8.30
N ASN A 276 -16.62 -17.98 -8.64
CA ASN A 276 -15.48 -17.59 -9.48
C ASN A 276 -14.74 -16.34 -8.98
N THR A 277 -14.70 -16.11 -7.66
CA THR A 277 -14.04 -14.95 -7.08
C THR A 277 -12.74 -15.33 -6.38
N SER A 278 -11.72 -14.50 -6.56
CA SER A 278 -10.43 -14.59 -5.88
C SER A 278 -10.19 -13.33 -5.06
N PHE A 279 -9.85 -13.50 -3.78
CA PHE A 279 -9.45 -12.43 -2.89
C PHE A 279 -7.97 -12.59 -2.54
N LEU A 280 -7.19 -11.56 -2.84
CA LEU A 280 -5.87 -11.35 -2.25
C LEU A 280 -6.02 -10.35 -1.11
N TYR A 281 -5.82 -10.87 0.10
CA TYR A 281 -5.77 -10.06 1.30
C TYR A 281 -4.35 -9.52 1.49
N SER A 282 -4.22 -8.20 1.51
CA SER A 282 -2.98 -7.48 1.82
C SER A 282 -3.03 -7.01 3.27
N ASP A 283 -2.19 -7.59 4.11
CA ASP A 283 -2.03 -7.19 5.52
C ASP A 283 -1.18 -5.92 5.63
N TYR A 284 -1.73 -4.82 5.14
CA TYR A 284 -1.10 -3.52 5.15
C TYR A 284 -0.87 -3.02 6.58
N PHE A 285 -1.71 -3.42 7.53
CA PHE A 285 -1.58 -3.04 8.93
C PHE A 285 -0.26 -3.54 9.53
N ASN A 286 -0.05 -4.85 9.50
CA ASN A 286 1.14 -5.45 10.08
C ASN A 286 2.41 -5.12 9.30
N PHE A 287 2.33 -5.04 7.95
CA PHE A 287 3.44 -4.57 7.13
C PHE A 287 3.94 -3.19 7.60
N MET A 288 3.04 -2.25 7.88
CA MET A 288 3.43 -0.92 8.36
C MET A 288 3.98 -0.91 9.79
N LEU A 289 3.50 -1.81 10.66
CA LEU A 289 4.04 -1.95 12.02
C LEU A 289 5.44 -2.55 12.00
N GLU A 290 5.69 -3.56 11.18
CA GLU A 290 7.01 -4.18 11.02
C GLU A 290 8.04 -3.18 10.51
N LEU A 291 7.66 -2.30 9.58
CA LEU A 291 8.53 -1.21 9.11
C LEU A 291 8.96 -0.24 10.22
N ARG A 292 8.19 -0.13 11.31
CA ARG A 292 8.51 0.72 12.47
C ARG A 292 9.44 0.04 13.48
N GLY A 293 9.54 -1.30 13.46
CA GLY A 293 10.33 -2.07 14.42
C GLY A 293 11.84 -1.83 14.34
N PRO A 294 12.62 -2.23 15.37
CA PRO A 294 14.07 -2.11 15.35
C PRO A 294 14.68 -2.85 14.15
N SER A 295 15.62 -2.19 13.47
CA SER A 295 16.25 -2.63 12.21
C SER A 295 17.04 -3.95 12.31
N SER A 296 17.20 -4.55 13.50
CA SER A 296 17.73 -5.90 13.67
C SER A 296 16.78 -7.00 13.19
N ASN A 297 15.48 -6.70 13.07
CA ASN A 297 14.48 -7.60 12.46
C ASN A 297 14.18 -7.26 11.00
N GLN A 298 14.86 -6.28 10.39
CA GLN A 298 14.77 -5.98 8.95
C GLN A 298 15.60 -6.98 8.11
N GLY A 299 15.74 -8.21 8.57
CA GLY A 299 15.79 -9.33 7.65
C GLY A 299 14.39 -9.48 7.09
N ILE A 300 14.10 -8.79 5.98
CA ILE A 300 12.90 -9.06 5.19
C ILE A 300 12.98 -10.56 4.83
N ASN A 301 12.34 -11.43 5.61
CA ASN A 301 12.08 -12.81 5.26
C ASN A 301 10.98 -12.85 4.19
N LEU A 302 11.14 -12.05 3.12
CA LEU A 302 10.59 -12.41 1.83
C LEU A 302 11.41 -13.59 1.36
N LEU A 303 11.03 -14.79 1.80
CA LEU A 303 11.33 -16.01 1.07
C LEU A 303 10.61 -15.91 -0.27
N LEU A 304 11.20 -15.19 -1.24
CA LEU A 304 10.83 -15.23 -2.64
C LEU A 304 11.25 -16.61 -3.17
N PRO A 305 10.33 -17.52 -3.51
CA PRO A 305 10.71 -18.81 -4.05
C PRO A 305 11.18 -18.63 -5.49
N ASN A 306 12.46 -18.87 -5.72
CA ASN A 306 13.14 -19.19 -6.98
C ASN A 306 12.92 -18.26 -8.21
N ARG A 307 14.03 -17.62 -8.60
CA ARG A 307 14.27 -16.77 -9.80
C ARG A 307 13.70 -15.36 -9.79
N LEU A 308 13.90 -14.63 -8.69
CA LEU A 308 14.12 -13.20 -8.79
C LEU A 308 15.53 -12.93 -8.27
N ASP A 309 16.44 -12.57 -9.18
CA ASP A 309 17.80 -12.18 -8.81
C ASP A 309 17.70 -10.90 -7.98
N ILE A 310 18.08 -11.01 -6.70
CA ILE A 310 18.14 -9.88 -5.76
C ILE A 310 19.05 -8.78 -6.33
N GLY A 311 20.02 -9.14 -7.20
CA GLY A 311 20.83 -8.18 -7.96
C GLY A 311 20.00 -7.27 -8.86
N LEU A 312 18.95 -7.77 -9.52
CA LEU A 312 18.12 -6.98 -10.44
C LEU A 312 17.17 -6.02 -9.70
N LEU A 313 16.69 -6.41 -8.52
CA LEU A 313 15.90 -5.52 -7.64
C LEU A 313 16.77 -4.41 -7.05
N ILE A 314 18.07 -4.68 -6.83
CA ILE A 314 19.03 -3.74 -6.27
C ILE A 314 19.68 -2.85 -7.36
N GLU A 315 19.85 -3.33 -8.59
CA GLU A 315 20.29 -2.48 -9.72
C GLU A 315 19.21 -1.50 -10.16
N ASN A 316 17.93 -1.84 -9.97
CA ASN A 316 16.81 -0.89 -10.14
C ASN A 316 16.50 -0.10 -8.84
N ALA A 317 17.32 -0.23 -7.79
CA ALA A 317 17.09 0.39 -6.48
C ALA A 317 17.55 1.86 -6.34
N ASP A 318 17.53 2.62 -7.43
CA ASP A 318 17.30 4.07 -7.30
C ASP A 318 15.89 4.36 -6.71
N VAL A 319 14.99 3.38 -6.79
CA VAL A 319 13.62 3.45 -6.26
C VAL A 319 13.53 3.32 -4.73
N PHE A 320 14.46 2.61 -4.07
CA PHE A 320 14.46 2.49 -2.60
C PHE A 320 15.08 3.72 -1.90
N ALA A 321 15.95 4.45 -2.59
CA ALA A 321 16.53 5.70 -2.08
C ALA A 321 15.61 6.92 -2.28
N ALA A 322 14.71 6.89 -3.27
CA ALA A 322 13.80 8.00 -3.56
C ALA A 322 12.56 8.08 -2.65
N VAL A 323 12.10 6.96 -2.07
CA VAL A 323 10.93 6.94 -1.16
C VAL A 323 11.28 7.43 0.27
N PHE A 324 12.56 7.62 0.56
CA PHE A 324 13.05 7.79 1.93
C PHE A 324 13.44 9.21 2.41
N PRO A 325 13.65 10.29 1.62
CA PRO A 325 14.12 11.55 2.21
C PRO A 325 13.07 12.22 3.12
N ALA A 326 11.80 12.20 2.74
CA ALA A 326 10.73 12.83 3.51
C ALA A 326 10.35 12.02 4.76
N MET A 327 10.42 10.68 4.67
CA MET A 327 10.11 9.78 5.78
C MET A 327 11.26 9.67 6.80
N PHE A 328 12.53 9.80 6.35
CA PHE A 328 13.69 9.89 7.25
C PHE A 328 13.66 11.13 8.15
N ARG A 329 13.07 12.23 7.67
CA ARG A 329 13.10 13.50 8.39
C ARG A 329 12.38 13.42 9.74
N PHE A 330 11.29 12.64 9.82
CA PHE A 330 10.42 12.59 10.99
C PHE A 330 10.41 11.26 11.76
N MET A 331 11.00 10.19 11.22
CA MET A 331 10.77 8.83 11.73
C MET A 331 11.96 8.19 12.49
N PHE A 332 13.17 8.77 12.42
CA PHE A 332 14.36 8.19 13.06
C PHE A 332 15.08 9.18 13.99
N GLN A 333 15.43 8.70 15.18
CA GLN A 333 16.32 9.38 16.13
C GLN A 333 17.73 9.57 15.51
N PRO A 334 18.52 10.59 15.91
CA PRO A 334 19.83 10.87 15.34
C PRO A 334 20.80 9.67 15.31
N GLU A 335 20.74 8.81 16.31
CA GLU A 335 21.57 7.61 16.47
C GLU A 335 21.18 6.51 15.47
N GLN A 336 19.89 6.39 15.16
CA GLN A 336 19.38 5.42 14.19
C GLN A 336 19.79 5.78 12.77
N LYS A 337 19.78 7.08 12.45
CA LYS A 337 20.29 7.59 11.16
C LYS A 337 21.76 7.22 10.97
N TYR A 338 22.56 7.23 12.04
CA TYR A 338 23.99 6.95 11.99
C TYR A 338 24.30 5.49 11.68
N GLU A 339 23.61 4.56 12.36
CA GLU A 339 23.80 3.13 12.13
C GLU A 339 23.33 2.69 10.73
N ILE A 340 22.33 3.36 10.16
CA ILE A 340 21.88 3.08 8.79
C ILE A 340 22.94 3.47 7.76
N VAL A 341 23.51 4.67 7.87
CA VAL A 341 24.60 5.11 6.99
C VAL A 341 25.81 4.18 7.12
N LYS A 342 26.16 3.78 8.33
CA LYS A 342 27.26 2.85 8.60
C LYS A 342 27.04 1.48 7.93
N LYS A 343 25.86 0.88 8.08
CA LYS A 343 25.55 -0.41 7.45
C LYS A 343 25.53 -0.35 5.93
N LEU A 344 25.01 0.72 5.35
CA LEU A 344 25.02 0.90 3.89
C LEU A 344 26.45 1.02 3.34
N GLN A 345 27.36 1.68 4.07
CA GLN A 345 28.78 1.73 3.73
C GLN A 345 29.49 0.38 3.89
N GLU A 346 29.15 -0.40 4.93
CA GLU A 346 29.65 -1.78 5.10
C GLU A 346 29.26 -2.68 3.92
N LEU A 347 28.10 -2.42 3.30
CA LEU A 347 27.63 -3.05 2.06
C LEU A 347 28.25 -2.45 0.78
N LYS A 348 29.30 -1.64 0.91
CA LYS A 348 30.01 -0.93 -0.19
C LYS A 348 29.10 -0.03 -1.04
N ARG A 349 28.01 0.50 -0.48
CA ARG A 349 27.12 1.47 -1.16
C ARG A 349 27.56 2.90 -0.88
N ILE A 350 27.44 3.76 -1.90
CA ILE A 350 27.64 5.20 -1.76
C ILE A 350 26.40 5.81 -1.10
N CYS A 351 26.57 6.39 0.08
CA CYS A 351 25.49 6.95 0.87
C CYS A 351 25.46 8.47 0.73
N ARG A 352 24.35 9.03 0.26
CA ARG A 352 24.08 10.47 0.29
C ARG A 352 22.98 10.76 1.29
N MET A 353 23.17 11.74 2.17
CA MET A 353 22.20 12.04 3.21
C MET A 353 21.89 13.53 3.29
N THR A 354 20.62 13.89 3.34
CA THR A 354 20.13 15.27 3.51
C THR A 354 19.60 15.49 4.92
N GLY A 355 19.93 16.62 5.57
CA GLY A 355 19.44 16.93 6.92
C GLY A 355 19.45 18.43 7.25
N ASP A 356 18.72 18.81 8.30
CA ASP A 356 18.51 20.19 8.75
C ASP A 356 19.38 20.61 9.95
N GLY A 357 20.26 19.76 10.47
CA GLY A 357 21.28 20.16 11.46
C GLY A 357 21.84 19.03 12.33
N CYS A 358 23.13 19.16 12.69
CA CYS A 358 23.92 18.40 13.68
C CYS A 358 23.61 16.90 13.88
N SER A 359 23.50 16.12 12.79
CA SER A 359 23.37 14.67 12.88
C SER A 359 24.73 14.00 12.62
N PRO A 360 25.25 13.14 13.52
CA PRO A 360 26.46 12.35 13.28
C PRO A 360 26.40 11.53 11.98
N ALA A 361 25.20 11.15 11.57
CA ALA A 361 24.93 10.42 10.33
C ALA A 361 25.22 11.23 9.07
N LEU A 362 25.07 12.57 9.12
CA LEU A 362 25.38 13.47 8.01
C LEU A 362 26.88 13.49 7.73
N LYS A 363 27.68 13.57 8.80
CA LYS A 363 29.14 13.51 8.74
C LYS A 363 29.67 12.11 8.36
N ARG A 364 28.91 11.06 8.68
CA ARG A 364 29.30 9.69 8.36
C ARG A 364 29.04 9.32 6.90
N ALA A 365 28.09 9.97 6.23
CA ALA A 365 27.73 9.68 4.85
C ALA A 365 28.89 9.94 3.88
N ASN A 366 28.84 9.35 2.68
CA ASN A 366 29.83 9.65 1.64
C ASN A 366 29.64 11.06 1.07
N ILE A 367 28.40 11.56 1.08
CA ILE A 367 28.06 12.95 0.75
C ILE A 367 26.94 13.41 1.69
N GLY A 368 27.26 14.32 2.61
CA GLY A 368 26.30 15.01 3.47
C GLY A 368 25.84 16.32 2.85
N ILE A 369 24.52 16.51 2.71
CA ILE A 369 23.92 17.72 2.14
C ILE A 369 23.08 18.43 3.22
N ALA A 370 23.52 19.60 3.66
CA ALA A 370 22.73 20.44 4.55
C ALA A 370 21.76 21.33 3.75
N VAL A 371 20.48 21.36 4.15
CA VAL A 371 19.44 22.17 3.48
C VAL A 371 18.99 23.31 4.40
N ALA A 372 19.21 24.55 4.00
CA ALA A 372 18.84 25.73 4.77
C ALA A 372 17.32 25.99 4.74
N ALA A 373 16.56 25.34 5.61
CA ALA A 373 15.18 25.69 5.89
C ALA A 373 15.08 26.32 7.28
N ALA A 374 15.20 27.65 7.39
CA ALA A 374 14.99 28.54 8.57
C ALA A 374 15.59 28.15 9.96
N ALA A 375 16.13 26.95 10.12
CA ALA A 375 16.58 26.32 11.34
C ALA A 375 17.87 25.50 11.13
N ALA A 376 18.55 25.67 10.00
CA ALA A 376 19.90 25.14 9.82
C ALA A 376 20.85 25.90 10.76
N THR A 377 21.16 25.29 11.89
CA THR A 377 22.16 25.78 12.84
C THR A 377 23.53 25.82 12.18
N ASP A 378 24.39 26.76 12.55
CA ASP A 378 25.75 26.87 11.99
C ASP A 378 26.59 25.58 12.17
N ALA A 379 26.21 24.75 13.15
CA ALA A 379 26.73 23.40 13.36
C ALA A 379 26.38 22.39 12.23
N GLY A 380 25.23 22.52 11.56
CA GLY A 380 24.86 21.72 10.39
C GLY A 380 25.65 22.06 9.13
N ARG A 381 26.04 23.34 8.99
CA ARG A 381 26.92 23.79 7.89
C ARG A 381 28.35 23.28 8.05
N GLY A 382 28.85 23.18 9.28
CA GLY A 382 30.20 22.66 9.56
C GLY A 382 30.36 21.14 9.46
N THR A 383 29.27 20.39 9.28
CA THR A 383 29.26 18.91 9.30
C THR A 383 28.81 18.28 7.97
N SER A 384 28.60 19.09 6.93
CA SER A 384 28.16 18.66 5.59
C SER A 384 29.22 18.94 4.54
N ASP A 385 29.22 18.13 3.48
CA ASP A 385 30.09 18.30 2.32
C ASP A 385 29.53 19.34 1.33
N ILE A 386 28.20 19.48 1.31
CA ILE A 386 27.47 20.42 0.46
C ILE A 386 26.46 21.18 1.31
N VAL A 387 26.51 22.52 1.28
CA VAL A 387 25.57 23.39 1.98
C VAL A 387 24.69 24.11 0.98
N LEU A 388 23.39 23.79 0.95
CA LEU A 388 22.41 24.50 0.14
C LEU A 388 21.88 25.68 0.94
N THR A 389 22.40 26.88 0.65
CA THR A 389 22.18 28.09 1.46
C THR A 389 20.88 28.85 1.15
N LYS A 390 20.24 28.58 0.00
CA LYS A 390 18.94 29.14 -0.45
C LYS A 390 18.30 28.15 -1.44
N PRO A 391 16.96 28.11 -1.59
CA PRO A 391 16.30 27.30 -2.60
C PRO A 391 16.70 27.67 -4.03
#